data_AF-W1NTE8-F1
#
_entry.id   AF-W1NTE8-F1
#
_cell.length_a   1.000
_cell.length_b   1.000
_cell.length_c   1.000
_cell.angle_alpha   90.00
_cell.angle_beta   90.00
_cell.angle_gamma   90.00
#
_symmetry.space_group_name_H-M   'P 1'
#
loop_
_entity.id
_entity.type
_entity.pdbx_description
1 polymer ?
#
loop_
_entity_poly.entity_id
_entity_poly.type
_entity_poly.pdbx_seq_one_letter_code
_entity_poly.pdbx_strand_id
1 'polypeptide(L)'
;MAATTSATVTPQLCSSKNGIFSPSQALLLKPMKSYGQKSGKIVCQATTIPADRVPDMGKRQLLNLLLLGSISLPTAGMVVPYASFFVPPGGGGGSGGTIAKDAVGNDVIAAEWLKTHGPGDKTLTQGLKGDPTYLVVEPDKTLATYGINAVCTHLGCVVPWNAAENKFICPCHGSQYNNQGVVVRGPAPLSLALAHADIDEGKVVFVPWVETDFRTGEAPWWA
;
A
#
# COMPACT_ATOMS: atom_id res chain seq x y z
N MET A 1 35.59 -39.78 61.41
CA MET A 1 36.36 -40.24 60.23
C MET A 1 35.60 -39.83 58.98
N ALA A 2 36.15 -38.92 58.18
CA ALA A 2 35.77 -38.73 56.78
C ALA A 2 36.95 -38.01 56.11
N ALA A 3 37.64 -38.75 55.24
CA ALA A 3 38.88 -38.37 54.62
C ALA A 3 38.66 -37.39 53.46
N THR A 4 39.54 -36.39 53.40
CA THR A 4 39.79 -35.52 52.26
C THR A 4 40.54 -36.30 51.17
N THR A 5 40.03 -36.29 49.94
CA THR A 5 40.81 -36.68 48.75
C THR A 5 40.69 -35.59 47.68
N SER A 6 41.80 -34.89 47.47
CA SER A 6 42.05 -33.92 46.41
C SER A 6 42.32 -34.63 45.08
N ALA A 7 41.55 -34.31 44.04
CA ALA A 7 41.81 -34.76 42.67
C ALA A 7 42.43 -33.63 41.85
N THR A 8 43.67 -33.84 41.39
CA THR A 8 44.38 -32.99 40.44
C THR A 8 43.92 -33.31 39.02
N VAL A 9 43.39 -32.32 38.29
CA VAL A 9 42.98 -32.43 36.88
C VAL A 9 44.07 -31.82 35.99
N THR A 10 44.66 -32.62 35.12
CA THR A 10 45.57 -32.19 34.03
C THR A 10 44.77 -31.73 32.80
N PRO A 11 45.11 -30.61 32.13
CA PRO A 11 44.40 -30.19 30.93
C PRO A 11 44.98 -30.85 29.67
N GLN A 12 44.08 -31.44 28.88
CA GLN A 12 44.31 -32.05 27.57
C GLN A 12 44.61 -30.97 26.51
N LEU A 13 45.64 -31.21 25.68
CA LEU A 13 46.02 -30.38 24.53
C LEU A 13 45.01 -30.55 23.37
N CYS A 14 44.35 -29.46 22.99
CA CYS A 14 43.57 -29.38 21.74
C CYS A 14 44.52 -29.26 20.54
N SER A 15 44.58 -30.31 19.70
CA SER A 15 45.11 -30.23 18.33
C SER A 15 43.92 -30.27 17.37
N SER A 16 43.64 -29.13 16.71
CA SER A 16 42.71 -29.09 15.58
C SER A 16 43.48 -28.68 14.33
N LYS A 17 43.89 -29.67 13.54
CA LYS A 17 44.24 -29.50 12.14
C LYS A 17 42.94 -29.56 11.34
N ASN A 18 42.45 -28.43 10.87
CA ASN A 18 41.53 -28.39 9.74
C ASN A 18 42.14 -27.52 8.65
N GLY A 19 42.73 -28.20 7.66
CA GLY A 19 43.11 -27.58 6.39
C GLY A 19 41.89 -27.42 5.51
N ILE A 20 41.74 -26.25 4.92
CA ILE A 20 40.83 -26.01 3.79
C ILE A 20 41.70 -25.49 2.66
N PHE A 21 41.91 -26.35 1.67
CA PHE A 21 42.48 -25.99 0.37
C PHE A 21 41.41 -25.26 -0.45
N SER A 22 41.79 -24.20 -1.14
CA SER A 22 41.08 -23.71 -2.32
C SER A 22 42.11 -23.25 -3.37
N PRO A 23 41.97 -23.64 -4.65
CA PRO A 23 42.95 -23.34 -5.69
C PRO A 23 42.57 -22.05 -6.43
N SER A 24 43.53 -21.16 -6.70
CA SER A 24 43.47 -20.24 -7.84
C SER A 24 44.82 -19.57 -8.12
N GLN A 25 45.34 -19.90 -9.29
CA GLN A 25 46.18 -19.13 -10.23
C GLN A 25 47.35 -18.29 -9.69
N ALA A 26 48.53 -18.75 -10.11
CA ALA A 26 49.82 -18.09 -9.99
C ALA A 26 49.90 -16.80 -10.82
N LEU A 27 50.35 -15.73 -10.17
CA LEU A 27 51.02 -14.60 -10.79
C LEU A 27 52.37 -14.40 -10.09
N LEU A 28 53.43 -14.55 -10.88
CA LEU A 28 54.84 -14.44 -10.50
C LEU A 28 55.16 -13.03 -9.96
N LEU A 29 55.35 -12.91 -8.65
CA LEU A 29 56.01 -11.78 -8.01
C LEU A 29 57.33 -12.25 -7.39
N LYS A 30 58.38 -11.45 -7.61
CA LYS A 30 59.79 -11.63 -7.20
C LYS A 30 59.91 -11.97 -5.70
N PRO A 31 60.99 -12.67 -5.27
CA PRO A 31 61.16 -13.06 -3.88
C PRO A 31 61.38 -11.80 -3.03
N MET A 32 60.35 -11.37 -2.30
CA MET A 32 60.55 -10.42 -1.20
C MET A 32 61.39 -11.13 -0.13
N LYS A 33 62.47 -10.46 0.24
CA LYS A 33 63.38 -10.81 1.32
C LYS A 33 62.58 -11.35 2.51
N SER A 34 62.76 -12.64 2.80
CA SER A 34 62.20 -13.30 3.98
C SER A 34 62.71 -12.57 5.22
N TYR A 35 61.96 -11.59 5.70
CA TYR A 35 62.11 -11.08 7.04
C TYR A 35 61.76 -12.24 7.94
N GLY A 36 62.79 -12.81 8.60
CA GLY A 36 62.67 -13.98 9.45
C GLY A 36 61.39 -13.88 10.25
N GLN A 37 60.47 -14.79 9.96
CA GLN A 37 59.23 -14.94 10.69
C GLN A 37 59.63 -15.26 12.11
N LYS A 38 59.75 -14.23 12.97
CA LYS A 38 59.81 -14.45 14.41
C LYS A 38 58.49 -15.15 14.69
N SER A 39 58.58 -16.46 14.90
CA SER A 39 57.54 -17.29 15.47
C SER A 39 57.25 -16.76 16.87
N GLY A 40 56.57 -15.61 16.92
CA GLY A 40 55.87 -15.17 18.10
C GLY A 40 54.78 -16.19 18.29
N LYS A 41 54.98 -17.11 19.24
CA LYS A 41 53.89 -17.91 19.77
C LYS A 41 52.78 -16.93 20.10
N ILE A 42 51.66 -17.00 19.39
CA ILE A 42 50.43 -16.34 19.83
C ILE A 42 50.00 -17.16 21.04
N VAL A 43 50.48 -16.74 22.21
CA VAL A 43 50.05 -17.32 23.47
C VAL A 43 48.65 -16.76 23.69
N CYS A 44 47.63 -17.60 23.57
CA CYS A 44 46.30 -17.27 24.07
C CYS A 44 46.40 -17.05 25.58
N GLN A 45 46.60 -15.80 26.00
CA GLN A 45 46.64 -15.42 27.41
C GLN A 45 45.21 -15.15 27.90
N ALA A 46 44.52 -16.19 28.37
CA ALA A 46 43.58 -16.10 29.49
C ALA A 46 42.86 -17.44 29.66
N THR A 47 43.43 -18.37 30.43
CA THR A 47 42.68 -19.48 31.01
C THR A 47 41.91 -19.05 32.28
N THR A 48 42.29 -17.92 32.89
CA THR A 48 41.67 -17.36 34.09
C THR A 48 41.57 -15.83 33.97
N ILE A 49 40.37 -15.27 34.16
CA ILE A 49 40.12 -13.82 34.18
C ILE A 49 39.98 -13.38 35.64
N PRO A 50 40.72 -12.36 36.11
CA PRO A 50 40.60 -11.91 37.49
C PRO A 50 39.23 -11.23 37.73
N ALA A 51 38.72 -11.32 38.97
CA ALA A 51 37.33 -10.96 39.30
C ALA A 51 36.98 -9.47 39.08
N ASP A 52 37.99 -8.60 39.11
CA ASP A 52 37.89 -7.16 38.84
C ASP A 52 37.68 -6.83 37.36
N ARG A 53 37.94 -7.78 36.45
CA ARG A 53 37.74 -7.63 34.99
C ARG A 53 36.42 -8.20 34.48
N VAL A 54 35.43 -8.38 35.34
CA VAL A 54 34.07 -8.79 34.95
C VAL A 54 33.21 -7.54 34.70
N PRO A 55 32.58 -7.38 33.52
CA PRO A 55 31.68 -6.26 33.26
C PRO A 55 30.52 -6.23 34.25
N ASP A 56 30.30 -5.05 34.83
CA ASP A 56 29.17 -4.73 35.69
C ASP A 56 27.86 -4.58 34.89
N MET A 57 26.74 -4.42 35.58
CA MET A 57 25.43 -4.36 34.92
C MET A 57 25.30 -3.14 33.99
N GLY A 58 25.92 -2.00 34.32
CA GLY A 58 25.90 -0.81 33.46
C GLY A 58 26.56 -1.06 32.09
N LYS A 59 27.74 -1.69 32.08
CA LYS A 59 28.44 -2.07 30.83
C LYS A 59 27.65 -3.11 30.03
N ARG A 60 27.00 -4.07 30.69
CA ARG A 60 26.15 -5.08 30.02
C ARG A 60 24.91 -4.46 29.39
N GLN A 61 24.23 -3.55 30.08
CA GLN A 61 23.08 -2.83 29.56
C GLN A 61 23.45 -1.95 28.36
N LEU A 62 24.59 -1.23 28.45
CA LEU A 62 25.10 -0.43 27.34
C LEU A 62 25.42 -1.30 26.11
N LEU A 63 26.08 -2.44 26.29
CA LEU A 63 26.39 -3.34 25.19
C LEU A 63 25.14 -3.98 24.59
N ASN A 64 24.14 -4.33 25.40
CA ASN A 64 22.84 -4.83 24.92
C ASN A 64 22.09 -3.77 24.10
N LEU A 65 22.10 -2.52 24.54
CA LEU A 65 21.47 -1.42 23.80
C LEU A 65 22.14 -1.20 22.44
N LEU A 66 23.48 -1.21 22.41
CA LEU A 66 24.25 -1.09 21.17
C LEU A 66 24.00 -2.28 20.22
N LEU A 67 23.92 -3.49 20.77
CA LEU A 67 23.62 -4.70 19.99
C LEU A 67 22.22 -4.63 19.38
N LEU A 68 21.21 -4.30 20.17
CA LEU A 68 19.84 -4.18 19.68
C LEU A 68 19.71 -3.07 18.63
N GLY A 69 20.33 -1.91 18.85
CA GLY A 69 20.33 -0.80 17.88
C GLY A 69 21.04 -1.14 16.57
N SER A 70 22.18 -1.85 16.64
CA SER A 70 22.93 -2.25 15.45
C SER A 70 22.24 -3.35 14.64
N ILE A 71 21.49 -4.25 15.29
CA ILE A 71 20.67 -5.27 14.60
C ILE A 71 19.37 -4.66 14.06
N SER A 72 18.77 -3.68 14.76
CA SER A 72 17.50 -3.07 14.33
C SER A 72 17.61 -2.31 13.01
N LEU A 73 18.76 -1.68 12.73
CA LEU A 73 18.96 -0.93 11.48
C LEU A 73 18.90 -1.78 10.21
N PRO A 74 19.71 -2.84 10.03
CA PRO A 74 19.64 -3.69 8.84
C PRO A 74 18.31 -4.44 8.75
N THR A 75 17.75 -4.88 9.88
CA THR A 75 16.44 -5.55 9.88
C THR A 75 15.33 -4.61 9.42
N ALA A 76 15.28 -3.37 9.93
CA ALA A 76 14.34 -2.35 9.44
C ALA A 76 14.57 -2.02 7.96
N GLY A 77 15.84 -1.90 7.54
CA GLY A 77 16.21 -1.66 6.14
C GLY A 77 15.72 -2.74 5.17
N MET A 78 15.56 -3.98 5.63
CA MET A 78 15.00 -5.08 4.83
C MET A 78 13.47 -5.17 4.97
N VAL A 79 12.93 -4.95 6.17
CA VAL A 79 11.49 -5.10 6.46
C VAL A 79 10.65 -3.96 5.88
N VAL A 80 11.13 -2.71 5.94
CA VAL A 80 10.39 -1.55 5.42
C VAL A 80 10.08 -1.67 3.92
N PRO A 81 11.05 -1.94 3.02
CA PRO A 81 10.73 -2.11 1.60
C PRO A 81 9.84 -3.32 1.37
N TYR A 82 10.07 -4.43 2.09
CA TYR A 82 9.21 -5.62 1.99
C TYR A 82 7.77 -5.36 2.43
N ALA A 83 7.55 -4.58 3.49
CA ALA A 83 6.22 -4.18 3.92
C ALA A 83 5.57 -3.22 2.92
N SER A 84 6.34 -2.26 2.39
CA SER A 84 5.84 -1.30 1.39
C SER A 84 5.46 -1.95 0.06
N PHE A 85 6.03 -3.11 -0.27
CA PHE A 85 5.66 -3.88 -1.45
C PHE A 85 4.18 -4.32 -1.44
N PHE A 86 3.60 -4.53 -0.26
CA PHE A 86 2.18 -4.87 -0.12
C PHE A 86 1.25 -3.64 -0.16
N VAL A 87 1.80 -2.43 -0.11
CA VAL A 87 1.04 -1.21 -0.31
C VAL A 87 0.93 -0.98 -1.82
N PRO A 88 -0.27 -1.05 -2.42
CA PRO A 88 -0.42 -0.85 -3.85
C PRO A 88 0.09 0.55 -4.23
N PRO A 89 0.83 0.69 -5.35
CA PRO A 89 1.22 2.00 -5.85
C PRO A 89 -0.06 2.79 -6.17
N GLY A 90 -0.13 4.05 -5.73
CA GLY A 90 -1.24 4.92 -6.09
C GLY A 90 -1.33 5.09 -7.61
N GLY A 91 -2.55 5.00 -8.16
CA GLY A 91 -2.79 5.35 -9.56
C GLY A 91 -2.45 6.82 -9.76
N GLY A 92 -1.70 7.14 -10.83
CA GLY A 92 -1.27 8.51 -11.12
C GLY A 92 -2.46 9.47 -11.15
N GLY A 93 -2.54 10.37 -10.16
CA GLY A 93 -3.57 11.38 -10.08
C GLY A 93 -3.25 12.52 -11.05
N GLY A 94 -3.84 12.46 -12.26
CA GLY A 94 -3.90 13.61 -13.15
C GLY A 94 -4.69 14.73 -12.49
N SER A 95 -4.22 15.97 -12.59
CA SER A 95 -4.63 17.13 -11.80
C SER A 95 -6.06 17.65 -12.04
N GLY A 96 -6.95 16.92 -12.73
CA GLY A 96 -8.18 17.54 -13.22
C GLY A 96 -9.37 16.63 -13.53
N GLY A 97 -9.25 15.30 -13.48
CA GLY A 97 -10.40 14.44 -13.75
C GLY A 97 -10.06 13.15 -14.47
N THR A 98 -10.98 12.20 -14.46
CA THR A 98 -10.85 10.91 -15.13
C THR A 98 -11.78 10.88 -16.34
N ILE A 99 -11.27 10.50 -17.51
CA ILE A 99 -12.09 10.35 -18.72
C ILE A 99 -13.12 9.23 -18.50
N ALA A 100 -14.37 9.51 -18.81
CA ALA A 100 -15.45 8.54 -18.76
C ALA A 100 -15.24 7.47 -19.84
N LYS A 101 -15.39 6.20 -19.45
CA LYS A 101 -15.30 5.06 -20.38
C LYS A 101 -16.61 4.30 -20.47
N ASP A 102 -16.86 3.67 -21.61
CA ASP A 102 -17.98 2.76 -21.80
C ASP A 102 -17.73 1.40 -21.13
N ALA A 103 -18.68 0.47 -21.24
CA ALA A 103 -18.55 -0.88 -20.67
C ALA A 103 -17.43 -1.72 -21.31
N VAL A 104 -16.95 -1.35 -22.49
CA VAL A 104 -15.88 -2.03 -23.24
C VAL A 104 -14.51 -1.40 -22.96
N GLY A 105 -14.48 -0.21 -22.36
CA GLY A 105 -13.28 0.56 -22.03
C GLY A 105 -12.92 1.64 -23.04
N ASN A 106 -13.76 1.88 -24.05
CA ASN A 106 -13.57 2.98 -25.00
C ASN A 106 -13.94 4.31 -24.35
N ASP A 107 -13.32 5.39 -24.81
CA ASP A 107 -13.60 6.73 -24.30
C ASP A 107 -14.97 7.22 -24.78
N VAL A 108 -15.75 7.84 -23.88
CA VAL A 108 -17.08 8.35 -24.20
C VAL A 108 -16.99 9.73 -24.84
N ILE A 109 -17.42 9.84 -26.10
CA ILE A 109 -17.50 11.09 -26.86
C ILE A 109 -18.91 11.66 -26.75
N ALA A 110 -19.05 12.88 -26.24
CA ALA A 110 -20.35 13.49 -25.95
C ALA A 110 -21.26 13.59 -27.19
N ALA A 111 -20.70 13.95 -28.34
CA ALA A 111 -21.44 14.09 -29.59
C ALA A 111 -21.97 12.76 -30.15
N GLU A 112 -21.29 11.65 -29.89
CA GLU A 112 -21.76 10.32 -30.29
C GLU A 112 -22.78 9.78 -29.29
N TRP A 113 -22.54 10.05 -28.01
CA TRP A 113 -23.43 9.65 -26.92
C TRP A 113 -24.84 10.24 -27.05
N LEU A 114 -24.93 11.54 -27.39
CA LEU A 114 -26.20 12.24 -27.60
C LEU A 114 -26.97 11.79 -28.84
N LYS A 115 -26.35 11.02 -29.75
CA LYS A 115 -27.05 10.42 -30.90
C LYS A 115 -27.73 9.11 -30.53
N THR A 116 -27.18 8.38 -29.57
CA THR A 116 -27.65 7.05 -29.16
C THR A 116 -28.61 7.09 -27.97
N HIS A 117 -28.47 8.08 -27.09
CA HIS A 117 -29.29 8.26 -25.89
C HIS A 117 -30.26 9.43 -26.04
N GLY A 118 -31.51 9.21 -25.65
CA GLY A 118 -32.58 10.20 -25.68
C GLY A 118 -32.58 11.15 -24.47
N PRO A 119 -33.45 12.18 -24.50
CA PRO A 119 -33.61 13.10 -23.38
C PRO A 119 -34.14 12.38 -22.14
N GLY A 120 -33.50 12.60 -20.98
CA GLY A 120 -33.87 11.96 -19.72
C GLY A 120 -33.25 10.58 -19.48
N ASP A 121 -32.46 10.07 -20.43
CA ASP A 121 -31.77 8.79 -20.27
C ASP A 121 -30.66 8.90 -19.23
N LYS A 122 -30.49 7.83 -18.45
CA LYS A 122 -29.45 7.68 -17.44
C LYS A 122 -28.74 6.36 -17.68
N THR A 123 -27.52 6.43 -18.20
CA THR A 123 -26.74 5.26 -18.58
C THR A 123 -25.43 5.22 -17.79
N LEU A 124 -24.98 4.01 -17.47
CA LEU A 124 -23.75 3.79 -16.72
C LEU A 124 -22.52 3.97 -17.60
N THR A 125 -21.54 4.68 -17.06
CA THR A 125 -20.18 4.77 -17.58
C THR A 125 -19.19 4.47 -16.46
N GLN A 126 -17.95 4.15 -16.80
CA GLN A 126 -16.87 4.07 -15.84
C GLN A 126 -16.45 5.49 -15.46
N GLY A 127 -16.60 5.85 -14.18
CA GLY A 127 -16.28 7.16 -13.66
C GLY A 127 -15.02 7.20 -12.81
N LEU A 128 -15.02 8.07 -11.80
CA LEU A 128 -13.89 8.28 -10.90
C LEU A 128 -13.48 6.97 -10.22
N LYS A 129 -12.17 6.70 -10.16
CA LYS A 129 -11.57 5.51 -9.53
C LYS A 129 -12.08 4.16 -10.06
N GLY A 130 -12.79 4.16 -11.21
CA GLY A 130 -13.39 2.97 -11.80
C GLY A 130 -14.81 2.66 -11.33
N ASP A 131 -15.40 3.50 -10.48
CA ASP A 131 -16.77 3.30 -10.01
C ASP A 131 -17.79 3.55 -11.13
N PRO A 132 -18.87 2.77 -11.21
CA PRO A 132 -19.94 3.01 -12.17
C PRO A 132 -20.65 4.33 -11.83
N THR A 133 -20.61 5.28 -12.77
CA THR A 133 -21.23 6.59 -12.63
C THR A 133 -22.28 6.77 -13.71
N TYR A 134 -23.47 7.24 -13.34
CA TYR A 134 -24.51 7.59 -14.28
C TYR A 134 -24.19 8.91 -14.95
N LEU A 135 -24.29 8.89 -16.27
CA LEU A 135 -24.28 10.06 -17.11
C LEU A 135 -25.73 10.39 -17.48
N VAL A 136 -26.17 11.60 -17.14
CA VAL A 136 -27.57 12.02 -17.26
C VAL A 136 -27.70 12.92 -18.49
N VAL A 137 -28.62 12.57 -19.38
CA VAL A 137 -29.01 13.43 -20.50
C VAL A 137 -30.20 14.27 -20.08
N GLU A 138 -30.08 15.59 -20.17
CA GLU A 138 -31.15 16.53 -19.85
C GLU A 138 -32.24 16.57 -20.95
N PRO A 139 -33.45 17.09 -20.63
CA PRO A 139 -34.55 17.16 -21.59
C PRO A 139 -34.24 18.00 -22.84
N ASP A 140 -33.31 18.94 -22.74
CA ASP A 140 -32.84 19.81 -23.82
C ASP A 140 -31.83 19.12 -24.76
N LYS A 141 -31.57 17.81 -24.56
CA LYS A 141 -30.56 17.00 -25.26
C LYS A 141 -29.13 17.46 -25.00
N THR A 142 -28.87 18.08 -23.86
CA THR A 142 -27.52 18.31 -23.37
C THR A 142 -27.17 17.31 -22.27
N LEU A 143 -25.88 17.23 -21.93
CA LEU A 143 -25.44 16.44 -20.79
C LEU A 143 -25.54 17.29 -19.52
N ALA A 144 -26.07 16.72 -18.46
CA ALA A 144 -26.07 17.38 -17.15
C ALA A 144 -24.63 17.62 -16.70
N THR A 145 -24.42 18.72 -15.96
CA THR A 145 -23.10 19.08 -15.40
C THR A 145 -22.65 18.17 -14.25
N TYR A 146 -23.47 17.20 -13.87
CA TYR A 146 -23.21 16.26 -12.78
C TYR A 146 -23.44 14.82 -13.23
N GLY A 147 -22.55 13.93 -12.76
CA GLY A 147 -22.73 12.49 -12.77
C GLY A 147 -23.15 11.98 -11.40
N ILE A 148 -23.97 10.93 -11.37
CA ILE A 148 -24.45 10.31 -10.13
C ILE A 148 -23.73 8.98 -9.94
N ASN A 149 -22.99 8.80 -8.84
CA ASN A 149 -22.36 7.51 -8.55
C ASN A 149 -23.45 6.44 -8.33
N ALA A 150 -23.36 5.31 -9.03
CA ALA A 150 -24.34 4.23 -8.98
C ALA A 150 -24.15 3.30 -7.77
N VAL A 151 -23.06 3.45 -7.00
CA VAL A 151 -22.74 2.61 -5.85
C VAL A 151 -23.66 2.94 -4.67
N CYS A 152 -24.43 1.94 -4.23
CA CYS A 152 -25.34 2.06 -3.11
C CYS A 152 -24.57 2.32 -1.80
N THR A 153 -24.93 3.38 -1.10
CA THR A 153 -24.37 3.80 0.20
C THR A 153 -24.67 2.85 1.37
N HIS A 154 -25.46 1.81 1.15
CA HIS A 154 -25.70 0.77 2.16
C HIS A 154 -24.54 -0.25 2.23
N LEU A 155 -24.31 -0.99 1.13
CA LEU A 155 -23.32 -2.08 1.05
C LEU A 155 -22.60 -2.17 -0.30
N GLY A 156 -22.79 -1.18 -1.20
CA GLY A 156 -22.04 -1.10 -2.46
C GLY A 156 -22.66 -1.75 -3.69
N CYS A 157 -23.91 -2.22 -3.65
CA CYS A 157 -24.58 -2.70 -4.87
C CYS A 157 -24.74 -1.58 -5.92
N VAL A 158 -24.65 -1.90 -7.22
CA VAL A 158 -24.97 -0.94 -8.29
C VAL A 158 -26.48 -0.75 -8.36
N VAL A 159 -26.94 0.49 -8.24
CA VAL A 159 -28.36 0.83 -8.20
C VAL A 159 -28.87 1.14 -9.62
N PRO A 160 -29.77 0.32 -10.20
CA PRO A 160 -30.35 0.59 -11.52
C PRO A 160 -31.33 1.77 -11.46
N TRP A 161 -31.42 2.51 -12.57
CA TRP A 161 -32.46 3.50 -12.80
C TRP A 161 -33.77 2.82 -13.18
N ASN A 162 -34.87 3.13 -12.47
CA ASN A 162 -36.22 2.73 -12.86
C ASN A 162 -36.94 3.92 -13.49
N ALA A 163 -37.02 3.92 -14.83
CA ALA A 163 -37.68 4.96 -15.60
C ALA A 163 -39.21 5.03 -15.36
N ALA A 164 -39.85 3.94 -14.96
CA ALA A 164 -41.30 3.92 -14.73
C ALA A 164 -41.71 4.76 -13.51
N GLU A 165 -40.86 4.78 -12.47
CA GLU A 165 -41.13 5.51 -11.22
C GLU A 165 -40.25 6.75 -11.03
N ASN A 166 -39.37 7.06 -12.00
CA ASN A 166 -38.40 8.15 -11.95
C ASN A 166 -37.51 8.12 -10.68
N LYS A 167 -37.09 6.92 -10.28
CA LYS A 167 -36.30 6.68 -9.07
C LYS A 167 -35.23 5.63 -9.32
N PHE A 168 -34.14 5.71 -8.57
CA PHE A 168 -33.18 4.60 -8.49
C PHE A 168 -33.64 3.62 -7.42
N ILE A 169 -33.76 2.34 -7.77
CA ILE A 169 -34.24 1.31 -6.85
C ILE A 169 -33.19 0.21 -6.73
N CYS A 170 -32.58 0.09 -5.56
CA CYS A 170 -31.54 -0.89 -5.30
C CYS A 170 -32.15 -2.29 -5.20
N PRO A 171 -31.75 -3.26 -6.05
CA PRO A 171 -32.33 -4.60 -6.06
C PRO A 171 -31.93 -5.43 -4.83
N CYS A 172 -30.88 -5.03 -4.11
CA CYS A 172 -30.36 -5.79 -2.98
C CYS A 172 -31.27 -5.69 -1.74
N HIS A 173 -31.64 -4.47 -1.33
CA HIS A 173 -32.41 -4.23 -0.10
C HIS A 173 -33.52 -3.17 -0.27
N GLY A 174 -33.80 -2.75 -1.52
CA GLY A 174 -34.90 -1.84 -1.81
C GLY A 174 -34.67 -0.38 -1.41
N SER A 175 -33.41 0.05 -1.23
CA SER A 175 -33.08 1.48 -1.08
C SER A 175 -33.55 2.25 -2.31
N GLN A 176 -34.28 3.33 -2.09
CA GLN A 176 -34.83 4.18 -3.14
C GLN A 176 -34.17 5.55 -3.08
N TYR A 177 -33.71 6.03 -4.22
CA TYR A 177 -33.19 7.38 -4.40
C TYR A 177 -34.03 8.13 -5.43
N ASN A 178 -34.16 9.44 -5.27
CA ASN A 178 -34.86 10.29 -6.25
C ASN A 178 -34.07 10.40 -7.57
N ASN A 179 -34.61 11.10 -8.56
CA ASN A 179 -33.97 11.35 -9.86
C ASN A 179 -32.57 12.00 -9.80
N GLN A 180 -32.26 12.70 -8.72
CA GLN A 180 -30.98 13.36 -8.44
C GLN A 180 -30.05 12.53 -7.53
N GLY A 181 -30.48 11.36 -7.05
CA GLY A 181 -29.69 10.47 -6.19
C GLY A 181 -29.80 10.74 -4.68
N VAL A 182 -30.75 11.57 -4.23
CA VAL A 182 -31.06 11.77 -2.81
C VAL A 182 -31.81 10.57 -2.27
N VAL A 183 -31.43 10.08 -1.09
CA VAL A 183 -32.14 8.97 -0.43
C VAL A 183 -33.58 9.37 -0.09
N VAL A 184 -34.54 8.52 -0.47
CA VAL A 184 -35.97 8.71 -0.19
C VAL A 184 -36.48 7.64 0.78
N ARG A 185 -36.01 6.39 0.62
CA ARG A 185 -36.46 5.25 1.43
C ARG A 185 -35.40 4.17 1.50
N GLY A 186 -35.49 3.32 2.52
CA GLY A 186 -34.72 2.09 2.65
C GLY A 186 -33.53 2.22 3.61
N PRO A 187 -32.67 1.20 3.68
CA PRO A 187 -31.59 1.13 4.67
C PRO A 187 -30.36 1.99 4.33
N ALA A 188 -30.36 2.69 3.20
CA ALA A 188 -29.25 3.56 2.82
C ALA A 188 -29.14 4.76 3.79
N PRO A 189 -27.98 4.98 4.44
CA PRO A 189 -27.83 6.08 5.40
C PRO A 189 -27.61 7.43 4.73
N LEU A 190 -27.06 7.46 3.51
CA LEU A 190 -26.62 8.67 2.80
C LEU A 190 -27.07 8.66 1.34
N SER A 191 -27.13 9.83 0.73
CA SER A 191 -27.42 10.04 -0.70
C SER A 191 -26.25 9.60 -1.58
N LEU A 192 -26.52 9.27 -2.85
CA LEU A 192 -25.49 8.87 -3.82
C LEU A 192 -24.50 10.03 -4.06
N ALA A 193 -23.21 9.71 -4.15
CA ALA A 193 -22.16 10.68 -4.40
C ALA A 193 -22.29 11.31 -5.79
N LEU A 194 -21.76 12.53 -5.94
CA LEU A 194 -21.76 13.27 -7.20
C LEU A 194 -20.33 13.44 -7.72
N ALA A 195 -20.22 13.59 -9.04
CA ALA A 195 -19.03 14.06 -9.73
C ALA A 195 -19.45 15.15 -10.73
N HIS A 196 -18.60 16.15 -10.99
CA HIS A 196 -18.83 17.03 -12.13
C HIS A 196 -18.60 16.27 -13.42
N ALA A 197 -19.46 16.51 -14.40
CA ALA A 197 -19.32 15.99 -15.75
C ALA A 197 -19.00 17.15 -16.69
N ASP A 198 -17.74 17.28 -17.04
CA ASP A 198 -17.23 18.29 -17.96
C ASP A 198 -16.95 17.67 -19.33
N ILE A 199 -16.91 18.51 -20.37
CA ILE A 199 -16.57 18.08 -21.72
C ILE A 199 -15.23 18.71 -22.09
N ASP A 200 -14.18 17.89 -22.18
CA ASP A 200 -12.84 18.30 -22.59
C ASP A 200 -12.48 17.62 -23.92
N GLU A 201 -12.08 18.40 -24.92
CA GLU A 201 -11.81 17.93 -26.29
C GLU A 201 -12.92 17.04 -26.89
N GLY A 202 -14.18 17.25 -26.48
CA GLY A 202 -15.34 16.47 -26.91
C GLY A 202 -15.54 15.14 -26.18
N LYS A 203 -14.64 14.77 -25.27
CA LYS A 203 -14.76 13.63 -24.37
C LYS A 203 -15.38 14.05 -23.04
N VAL A 204 -16.12 13.16 -22.42
CA VAL A 204 -16.66 13.42 -21.08
C VAL A 204 -15.59 13.11 -20.04
N VAL A 205 -15.34 14.06 -19.15
CA VAL A 205 -14.38 13.97 -18.04
C VAL A 205 -15.13 14.14 -16.73
N PHE A 206 -14.90 13.22 -15.80
CA PHE A 206 -15.42 13.35 -14.44
C PHE A 206 -14.41 14.01 -13.52
N VAL A 207 -14.86 15.04 -12.81
CA VAL A 207 -14.07 15.76 -11.81
C VAL A 207 -14.71 15.55 -10.43
N PRO A 208 -13.93 15.32 -9.35
CA PRO A 208 -14.50 15.15 -8.03
C PRO A 208 -15.31 16.38 -7.60
N TRP A 209 -16.54 16.14 -7.12
CA TRP A 209 -17.39 17.18 -6.56
C TRP A 209 -16.96 17.48 -5.12
N VAL A 210 -16.40 18.67 -4.90
CA VAL A 210 -15.90 19.13 -3.58
C VAL A 210 -16.65 20.33 -3.03
N GLU A 211 -17.53 20.92 -3.84
CA GLU A 211 -18.40 22.02 -3.42
C GLU A 211 -19.67 21.51 -2.72
N THR A 212 -20.50 22.42 -2.24
CA THR A 212 -21.76 22.10 -1.54
C THR A 212 -22.66 21.20 -2.39
N ASP A 213 -23.29 20.20 -1.77
CA ASP A 213 -24.29 19.37 -2.46
C ASP A 213 -25.54 20.21 -2.73
N PHE A 214 -25.82 20.50 -4.01
CA PHE A 214 -26.97 21.32 -4.40
C PHE A 214 -28.33 20.69 -4.05
N ARG A 215 -28.37 19.39 -3.73
CA ARG A 215 -29.62 18.66 -3.45
C ARG A 215 -30.04 18.79 -2.00
N THR A 216 -29.07 18.84 -1.09
CA THR A 216 -29.31 18.92 0.37
C THR A 216 -28.93 20.28 0.96
N GLY A 217 -28.07 21.05 0.28
CA GLY A 217 -27.50 22.29 0.78
C GLY A 217 -26.39 22.07 1.84
N GLU A 218 -25.95 20.83 2.03
CA GLU A 218 -24.93 20.46 3.02
C GLU A 218 -23.58 20.18 2.36
N ALA A 219 -22.54 20.05 3.18
CA ALA A 219 -21.22 19.65 2.69
C ALA A 219 -21.25 18.20 2.14
N PRO A 220 -20.50 17.90 1.06
CA PRO A 220 -20.45 16.57 0.48
C PRO A 220 -19.80 15.58 1.46
N TRP A 221 -20.46 14.45 1.71
CA TRP A 221 -19.97 13.45 2.66
C TRP A 221 -18.84 12.56 2.10
N TRP A 222 -18.64 12.58 0.77
CA TRP A 222 -17.71 11.72 0.04
C TRP A 222 -16.35 12.38 -0.26
N ALA A 223 -16.19 13.65 0.12
CA ALA A 223 -14.97 14.43 -0.11
C ALA A 223 -13.81 14.01 0.79
#